data_AF-A0A0L0EKT3-F1
#
_entry.id   AF-A0A0L0EKT3-F1
#
_cell.length_a   1.000
_cell.length_b   1.000
_cell.length_c   1.000
_cell.angle_alpha   90.00
_cell.angle_beta   90.00
_cell.angle_gamma   90.00
#
_symmetry.space_group_name_H-M   'P 1'
#
loop_
_entity.id
_entity.type
_entity.pdbx_description
1 polymer ?
#
loop_
_entity_poly.entity_id
_entity_poly.type
_entity_poly.pdbx_seq_one_letter_code
_entity_poly.pdbx_strand_id
1 'polypeptide(L)'
;ALSYIQKSETVPRGTIQTVFKCEPYDAVRRLGLTPQIEKTYRKQFPDAIGMLVVKQVVPVGPGFGLLRPGDVLLMINGEFVSDFITLET
;
A
#
# COMPACT_ATOMS: atom_id res chain seq x y z
N ALA A 1 19.71 8.31 -8.35
CA ALA A 1 19.17 9.45 -9.11
C ALA A 1 20.28 10.29 -9.77
N LEU A 2 21.29 10.77 -9.01
CA LEU A 2 22.37 11.62 -9.53
C LEU A 2 23.18 10.98 -10.69
N SER A 3 23.46 9.68 -10.59
CA SER A 3 24.19 8.92 -11.63
C SER A 3 23.47 8.88 -12.98
N TYR A 4 22.15 8.79 -12.99
CA TYR A 4 21.34 8.80 -14.23
C TYR A 4 21.30 10.21 -14.85
N ILE A 5 21.18 11.25 -14.02
CA ILE A 5 21.23 12.66 -14.48
C ILE A 5 22.60 12.97 -15.10
N GLN A 6 23.69 12.50 -14.48
CA GLN A 6 25.05 12.66 -15.00
C GLN A 6 25.27 11.92 -16.32
N LYS A 7 24.55 10.81 -16.55
CA LYS A 7 24.60 10.03 -17.80
C LYS A 7 23.61 10.52 -18.87
N SER A 8 22.86 11.59 -18.62
CA SER A 8 21.73 12.03 -19.47
C SER A 8 20.68 10.94 -19.71
N GLU A 9 20.60 9.96 -18.81
CA GLU A 9 19.62 8.88 -18.85
C GLU A 9 18.37 9.29 -18.07
N THR A 10 17.21 8.84 -18.54
CA THR A 10 15.95 9.11 -17.85
C THR A 10 15.94 8.38 -16.52
N VAL A 11 15.86 9.12 -15.40
CA VAL A 11 15.71 8.52 -14.07
C VAL A 11 14.41 7.73 -14.06
N PRO A 12 14.42 6.40 -13.85
CA PRO A 12 13.20 5.63 -13.73
C PRO A 12 12.48 6.05 -12.45
N ARG A 13 11.51 6.96 -12.57
CA ARG A 13 10.61 7.34 -11.50
C ARG A 13 9.31 6.55 -11.64
N GLY A 14 9.38 5.27 -11.30
CA GLY A 14 8.18 4.45 -11.13
C GLY A 14 7.58 4.71 -9.76
N THR A 15 6.35 5.20 -9.70
CA THR A 15 5.55 5.19 -8.47
C THR A 15 4.21 4.54 -8.80
N ILE A 16 3.59 3.87 -7.84
CA ILE A 16 2.25 3.26 -8.03
C ILE A 16 1.19 4.36 -8.30
N GLN A 17 1.53 5.63 -7.99
CA GLN A 17 0.64 6.80 -8.09
C GLN A 17 -0.69 6.56 -7.38
N THR A 18 -0.61 5.96 -6.19
CA THR A 18 -1.75 5.67 -5.34
C THR A 18 -1.46 6.21 -3.94
N VAL A 19 -2.44 6.92 -3.39
CA VAL A 19 -2.41 7.40 -2.00
C VAL A 19 -3.08 6.34 -1.14
N PHE A 20 -2.30 5.75 -0.25
CA PHE A 20 -2.83 4.90 0.80
C PHE A 20 -3.16 5.73 2.03
N LYS A 21 -3.91 5.16 2.98
CA LYS A 21 -4.12 5.68 4.32
C LYS A 21 -4.10 4.51 5.30
N CYS A 22 -3.45 4.67 6.44
CA CYS A 22 -3.56 3.69 7.52
C CYS A 22 -4.91 3.89 8.22
N GLU A 23 -5.74 2.86 8.19
CA GLU A 23 -7.05 2.83 8.84
C GLU A 23 -7.04 1.75 9.93
N PRO A 24 -7.66 2.00 11.10
CA PRO A 24 -7.72 1.01 12.17
C PRO A 24 -8.57 -0.19 11.77
N TYR A 25 -8.33 -1.36 12.39
CA TYR A 25 -9.03 -2.60 12.05
C TYR A 25 -10.56 -2.48 12.05
N ASP A 26 -11.14 -1.66 12.94
CA ASP A 26 -12.59 -1.44 12.98
C ASP A 26 -13.13 -0.79 11.71
N ALA A 27 -12.36 0.12 11.10
CA ALA A 27 -12.72 0.76 9.83
C ALA A 27 -12.53 -0.21 8.66
N VAL A 28 -11.43 -0.98 8.67
CA VAL A 28 -11.11 -1.96 7.62
C VAL A 28 -12.09 -3.14 7.63
N ARG A 29 -12.58 -3.54 8.80
CA ARG A 29 -13.64 -4.55 8.96
C ARG A 29 -14.95 -4.12 8.30
N ARG A 30 -15.28 -2.83 8.32
CA ARG A 30 -16.45 -2.28 7.61
C ARG A 30 -16.30 -2.30 6.09
N LEU A 31 -15.06 -2.33 5.59
CA LEU A 31 -14.76 -2.47 4.16
C LEU A 31 -14.84 -3.93 3.67
N GLY A 32 -15.14 -4.90 4.56
CA GLY A 32 -15.32 -6.30 4.19
C GLY A 32 -14.14 -7.21 4.52
N LEU A 33 -13.19 -6.75 5.35
CA LEU A 33 -12.09 -7.60 5.80
C LEU A 33 -12.60 -8.80 6.58
N THR A 34 -12.20 -10.00 6.16
CA THR A 34 -12.59 -11.25 6.82
C THR A 34 -11.83 -11.40 8.15
N PRO A 35 -12.47 -11.83 9.25
CA PRO A 35 -11.81 -12.00 10.56
C PRO A 35 -10.61 -12.96 10.55
N GLN A 36 -10.54 -13.86 9.57
CA GLN A 36 -9.41 -14.78 9.37
C GLN A 36 -8.16 -14.02 8.93
N ILE A 37 -8.29 -13.10 7.98
CA ILE A 37 -7.19 -12.27 7.47
C ILE A 37 -6.70 -11.34 8.58
N GLU A 38 -7.62 -10.71 9.31
CA GLU A 38 -7.29 -9.86 10.46
C GLU A 38 -6.48 -10.62 11.52
N LYS A 39 -6.88 -11.85 11.85
CA LYS A 39 -6.14 -12.70 12.80
C LYS A 39 -4.74 -13.04 12.31
N THR A 40 -4.57 -13.34 11.03
CA THR A 40 -3.24 -13.59 10.44
C THR A 40 -2.38 -12.33 10.53
N TYR A 41 -2.95 -11.17 10.20
CA TYR A 41 -2.26 -9.88 10.26
C TYR A 41 -1.83 -9.52 11.68
N ARG A 42 -2.72 -9.62 12.67
CA ARG A 42 -2.39 -9.36 14.08
C ARG A 42 -1.35 -10.33 14.64
N LYS A 43 -1.26 -11.56 14.10
CA LYS A 43 -0.22 -12.52 14.49
C LYS A 43 1.15 -12.15 13.94
N GLN A 44 1.21 -11.64 12.72
CA GLN A 44 2.46 -11.20 12.10
C GLN A 44 2.92 -9.83 12.61
N PHE A 45 1.97 -8.92 12.83
CA PHE A 45 2.22 -7.56 13.29
C PHE A 45 1.39 -7.27 14.55
N PRO A 46 1.81 -7.76 15.72
CA PRO A 46 1.10 -7.54 16.98
C PRO A 46 1.04 -6.05 17.38
N ASP A 47 2.02 -5.26 16.94
CA ASP A 47 2.11 -3.82 17.22
C ASP A 47 1.37 -2.95 16.19
N ALA A 48 0.91 -3.53 15.08
CA ALA A 48 0.18 -2.79 14.06
C ALA A 48 -1.26 -2.52 14.52
N ILE A 49 -1.63 -1.24 14.56
CA ILE A 49 -2.94 -0.78 15.04
C ILE A 49 -3.97 -0.72 13.89
N GLY A 50 -3.51 -0.84 12.64
CA GLY A 50 -4.34 -0.71 11.46
C GLY A 50 -3.72 -1.34 10.21
N MET A 51 -4.39 -1.14 9.08
CA MET A 51 -3.99 -1.63 7.77
C MET A 51 -4.02 -0.51 6.74
N LEU A 52 -3.28 -0.69 5.66
CA LEU A 52 -3.23 0.26 4.56
C LEU A 52 -4.45 0.10 3.66
N VAL A 53 -5.18 1.18 3.46
CA VAL A 53 -6.36 1.24 2.57
C VAL A 53 -6.07 2.23 1.46
N VAL A 54 -6.46 1.91 0.23
CA VAL A 54 -6.39 2.81 -0.91
C VAL A 54 -7.36 3.96 -0.67
N LYS A 55 -6.84 5.18 -0.51
CA LYS A 55 -7.65 6.40 -0.35
C LYS A 55 -7.96 7.02 -1.70
N GLN A 56 -6.96 7.13 -2.57
CA GLN A 56 -7.10 7.75 -3.87
C GLN A 56 -6.12 7.12 -4.86
N VAL A 57 -6.57 6.92 -6.09
CA VAL A 57 -5.73 6.50 -7.21
C VAL A 57 -5.63 7.66 -8.17
N VAL A 58 -4.42 7.99 -8.62
CA VAL A 58 -4.21 9.07 -9.60
C VAL A 58 -4.80 8.63 -10.95
N PRO A 59 -5.69 9.44 -11.56
CA PRO A 59 -6.22 9.15 -12.89
C PRO A 59 -5.09 9.05 -13.91
N VAL A 60 -5.16 8.06 -14.81
CA VAL A 60 -4.14 7.81 -15.86
C VAL A 60 -2.77 7.37 -15.30
N GLY A 61 -2.65 7.14 -13.99
CA GLY A 61 -1.47 6.55 -13.36
C GLY A 61 -1.42 5.01 -13.51
N PRO A 62 -0.29 4.35 -13.20
CA PRO A 62 -0.16 2.90 -13.30
C PRO A 62 -1.11 2.13 -12.36
N GLY A 63 -1.56 2.73 -11.26
CA GLY A 63 -2.60 2.15 -10.39
C GLY A 63 -4.04 2.29 -10.94
N PHE A 64 -4.26 3.12 -11.96
CA PHE A 64 -5.60 3.42 -12.49
C PHE A 64 -6.18 2.20 -13.22
N GLY A 65 -7.34 1.73 -12.74
CA GLY A 65 -8.02 0.55 -13.26
C GLY A 65 -7.62 -0.78 -12.60
N LEU A 66 -6.52 -0.79 -11.83
CA LEU A 66 -6.07 -1.95 -11.04
C LEU A 66 -6.51 -1.87 -9.59
N LEU A 67 -6.45 -0.66 -9.00
CA LEU A 67 -6.82 -0.40 -7.61
C LEU A 67 -8.01 0.56 -7.55
N ARG A 68 -8.81 0.44 -6.50
CA ARG A 68 -9.96 1.31 -6.24
C ARG A 68 -9.92 1.85 -4.81
N PRO A 69 -10.41 3.09 -4.58
CA PRO A 69 -10.61 3.60 -3.24
C PRO A 69 -11.46 2.64 -2.40
N GLY A 70 -10.96 2.28 -1.22
CA GLY A 70 -11.57 1.28 -0.33
C GLY A 70 -10.91 -0.10 -0.37
N ASP A 71 -10.05 -0.38 -1.35
CA ASP A 71 -9.28 -1.62 -1.36
C ASP A 71 -8.27 -1.66 -0.21
N VAL A 72 -8.10 -2.82 0.41
CA VAL A 72 -7.18 -3.03 1.53
C VAL A 72 -5.91 -3.69 1.01
N LEU A 73 -4.77 -3.06 1.27
CA LEU A 73 -3.46 -3.59 0.92
C LEU A 73 -3.02 -4.61 1.98
N LEU A 74 -2.91 -5.88 1.56
CA LEU A 74 -2.51 -6.99 2.43
C LEU A 74 -1.05 -7.39 2.22
N MET A 75 -0.55 -7.31 1.00
CA MET A 75 0.78 -7.77 0.64
C MET A 75 1.35 -6.94 -0.50
N ILE A 76 2.67 -6.77 -0.49
CA ILE A 76 3.44 -6.20 -1.58
C ILE A 76 4.52 -7.22 -1.92
N ASN A 77 4.61 -7.63 -3.19
CA ASN A 77 5.59 -8.64 -3.65
C ASN A 77 5.59 -9.97 -2.86
N GLY A 78 4.45 -10.32 -2.26
CA GLY A 78 4.30 -11.54 -1.44
C GLY A 78 4.67 -11.37 0.04
N GLU A 79 5.09 -10.19 0.47
CA GLU A 79 5.35 -9.86 1.87
C GLU A 79 4.20 -9.04 2.45
N PHE A 80 3.80 -9.36 3.68
CA PHE A 80 2.74 -8.63 4.37
C PHE A 80 3.23 -7.27 4.85
N VAL A 81 2.36 -6.25 4.79
CA VAL A 81 2.75 -4.87 5.07
C VAL A 81 1.76 -4.20 6.02
N SER A 82 2.23 -3.74 7.17
CA SER A 82 1.39 -3.03 8.14
C SER A 82 1.53 -1.51 8.11
N ASP A 83 2.59 -0.98 7.51
CA ASP A 83 2.96 0.44 7.62
C ASP A 83 3.60 0.99 6.34
N PHE A 84 3.52 2.32 6.19
CA PHE A 84 4.06 3.04 5.03
C PHE A 84 5.57 2.98 4.91
N ILE A 85 6.29 2.69 6.01
CA ILE A 85 7.75 2.71 6.03
C ILE A 85 8.29 1.57 5.17
N THR A 86 7.61 0.42 5.15
CA THR A 86 7.96 -0.71 4.26
C THR A 86 7.71 -0.40 2.78
N LEU A 87 6.96 0.64 2.45
CA LEU A 87 6.66 1.05 1.07
C LEU A 87 7.73 1.98 0.47
N GLU A 88 8.54 2.62 1.30
CA GLU A 88 9.56 3.63 0.90
C GLU A 88 11.00 3.09 0.99
N THR A 89 11.21 1.88 1.51
CA THR A 89 12.55 1.28 1.72
C THR A 89 12.84 0.20 0.69
#